data_AF-A0A3N1V1R8-F1
#
_entry.id   AF-A0A3N1V1R8-F1
#
_cell.length_a   1.000
_cell.length_b   1.000
_cell.length_c   1.000
_cell.angle_alpha   90.00
_cell.angle_beta   90.00
_cell.angle_gamma   90.00
#
_symmetry.space_group_name_H-M   'P 1'
#
loop_
_entity.id
_entity.type
_entity.pdbx_description
1 polymer ?
#
loop_
_entity_poly.entity_id
_entity_poly.type
_entity_poly.pdbx_seq_one_letter_code
_entity_poly.pdbx_strand_id
1 'polypeptide(L)'
;MDVPVMSRVYVIFKRTRCCIRIYTDMDRHGFQSALEQAMKQRRSLFLHVYQPNGKGFYKSHTTVTPYEILVDCMFHVEEVNHNGEDPCTDKGKEARLLERLFKEHGLK
;
A
#
# COMPACT_ATOMS: atom_id res chain seq x y z
N MET A 1 -11.77 -21.16 8.83
CA MET A 1 -10.92 -20.69 7.73
C MET A 1 -10.17 -19.50 8.29
N ASP A 2 -8.85 -19.62 8.45
CA ASP A 2 -8.02 -18.50 8.86
C ASP A 2 -8.15 -17.39 7.82
N VAL A 3 -8.62 -16.23 8.26
CA VAL A 3 -8.74 -15.07 7.38
C VAL A 3 -7.31 -14.59 7.11
N PRO A 4 -6.87 -14.47 5.85
CA PRO A 4 -5.51 -14.03 5.55
C PRO A 4 -5.24 -12.67 6.19
N VAL A 5 -4.06 -12.51 6.78
CA VAL A 5 -3.58 -11.23 7.28
C VAL A 5 -3.49 -10.28 6.08
N MET A 6 -4.15 -9.12 6.19
CA MET A 6 -4.22 -8.15 5.12
C MET A 6 -3.55 -6.85 5.54
N SER A 7 -2.75 -6.28 4.66
CA SER A 7 -2.23 -4.92 4.81
C SER A 7 -2.85 -3.97 3.82
N ARG A 8 -3.08 -2.75 4.28
CA ARG A 8 -3.38 -1.59 3.46
C ARG A 8 -2.08 -0.88 3.14
N VAL A 9 -1.80 -0.68 1.85
CA VAL A 9 -0.60 0.00 1.37
C VAL A 9 -1.00 1.27 0.64
N TYR A 10 -0.46 2.40 1.08
CA TYR A 10 -0.52 3.67 0.35
C TYR A 10 0.74 3.80 -0.49
N VAL A 11 0.55 3.81 -1.81
CA VAL A 11 1.63 4.02 -2.78
C VAL A 11 1.57 5.47 -3.23
N ILE A 12 2.63 6.22 -2.96
CA ILE A 12 2.76 7.64 -3.29
C ILE A 12 3.76 7.79 -4.42
N PHE A 13 3.30 8.27 -5.57
CA PHE A 13 4.16 8.54 -6.73
C PHE A 13 4.79 9.92 -6.57
N LYS A 14 6.12 9.98 -6.47
CA LYS A 14 6.86 11.21 -6.18
C LYS A 14 6.65 12.28 -7.26
N ARG A 15 6.68 11.89 -8.53
CA ARG A 15 6.58 12.82 -9.67
C ARG A 15 5.17 13.34 -9.89
N THR A 16 4.19 12.44 -9.92
CA THR A 16 2.80 12.81 -10.24
C THR A 16 2.03 13.32 -9.03
N ARG A 17 2.57 13.13 -7.81
CA ARG A 17 1.90 13.41 -6.53
C ARG A 17 0.55 12.70 -6.41
N CYS A 18 0.38 11.61 -7.14
CA CYS A 18 -0.77 10.74 -7.00
C CYS A 18 -0.53 9.78 -5.84
N CYS A 19 -1.58 9.48 -5.10
CA CYS A 19 -1.59 8.37 -4.16
C CYS A 19 -2.64 7.36 -4.58
N ILE A 20 -2.26 6.10 -4.58
CA ILE A 20 -3.19 4.98 -4.70
C ILE A 20 -3.15 4.14 -3.44
N ARG A 21 -4.30 3.58 -3.10
CA ARG A 21 -4.48 2.66 -1.99
C ARG A 21 -4.70 1.27 -2.55
N ILE A 22 -3.90 0.31 -2.09
CA ILE A 22 -4.07 -1.10 -2.44
C ILE A 22 -4.16 -1.94 -1.16
N TYR A 23 -4.78 -3.12 -1.28
CA TYR A 23 -4.79 -4.13 -0.24
C TYR A 23 -4.00 -5.34 -0.72
N THR A 24 -3.19 -5.93 0.16
CA THR A 24 -2.37 -7.09 -0.15
C THR A 24 -2.43 -8.11 0.99
N ASP A 25 -2.23 -9.38 0.63
CA ASP A 25 -2.15 -10.53 1.54
C ASP A 25 -0.80 -10.68 2.24
N MET A 26 0.08 -9.67 2.11
CA MET A 26 1.28 -9.53 2.92
C MET A 26 0.95 -8.77 4.20
N ASP A 27 1.50 -9.21 5.32
CA ASP A 27 1.54 -8.41 6.55
C ASP A 27 2.53 -7.24 6.41
N ARG A 28 2.52 -6.32 7.39
CA ARG A 28 3.35 -5.11 7.34
C ARG A 28 4.84 -5.46 7.25
N HIS A 29 5.29 -6.41 8.06
CA HIS A 29 6.69 -6.81 8.13
C HIS A 29 7.15 -7.52 6.85
N GLY A 30 6.34 -8.43 6.33
CA GLY A 30 6.59 -9.13 5.09
C GLY A 30 6.67 -8.16 3.92
N PHE A 31 5.73 -7.23 3.81
CA PHE A 31 5.75 -6.22 2.76
C PHE A 31 7.04 -5.39 2.81
N GLN A 32 7.39 -4.89 4.00
CA GLN A 32 8.56 -4.03 4.17
C GLN A 32 9.86 -4.79 3.86
N SER A 33 9.99 -6.04 4.30
CA SER A 33 11.10 -6.92 3.95
C SER A 33 11.19 -7.18 2.44
N ALA A 34 10.08 -7.47 1.78
CA ALA A 34 10.06 -7.70 0.33
C ALA A 34 10.42 -6.43 -0.45
N LEU A 35 9.93 -5.26 -0.01
CA LEU A 35 10.29 -3.97 -0.60
C LEU A 35 11.79 -3.69 -0.43
N GLU A 36 12.34 -3.86 0.76
CA GLU A 36 13.78 -3.68 1.02
C GLU A 36 14.63 -4.61 0.17
N GLN A 37 14.23 -5.88 0.04
CA GLN A 37 14.92 -6.83 -0.83
C GLN A 37 14.84 -6.43 -2.30
N ALA A 38 13.66 -6.03 -2.79
CA ALA A 38 13.45 -5.58 -4.16
C ALA A 38 14.33 -4.35 -4.48
N MET A 39 14.39 -3.38 -3.55
CA MET A 39 15.22 -2.19 -3.67
C MET A 39 16.72 -2.53 -3.64
N LYS A 40 17.16 -3.39 -2.72
CA LYS A 40 18.57 -3.79 -2.60
C LYS A 40 19.06 -4.60 -3.80
N GLN A 41 18.22 -5.51 -4.31
CA GLN A 41 18.56 -6.40 -5.42
C GLN A 41 18.21 -5.82 -6.80
N ARG A 42 17.61 -4.63 -6.85
CA ARG A 42 17.10 -3.98 -8.08
C ARG A 42 16.16 -4.89 -8.87
N ARG A 43 15.20 -5.51 -8.17
CA ARG A 43 14.20 -6.42 -8.75
C ARG A 43 12.81 -5.83 -8.66
N SER A 44 11.91 -6.38 -9.48
CA SER A 44 10.49 -6.06 -9.41
C SER A 44 9.84 -6.62 -8.15
N LEU A 45 8.88 -5.89 -7.59
CA LEU A 45 8.05 -6.35 -6.48
C LEU A 45 6.73 -6.90 -7.02
N PHE A 46 6.40 -8.13 -6.65
CA PHE A 46 5.15 -8.79 -7.01
C PHE A 46 4.18 -8.70 -5.85
N LEU A 47 2.96 -8.23 -6.10
CA LEU A 47 1.92 -8.09 -5.09
C LEU A 47 0.60 -8.64 -5.60
N HIS A 48 -0.08 -9.42 -4.78
CA HIS A 48 -1.48 -9.71 -4.99
C HIS A 48 -2.31 -8.54 -4.47
N VAL A 49 -3.14 -7.98 -5.34
CA VAL A 49 -3.99 -6.82 -5.05
C VAL A 49 -5.41 -7.31 -4.80
N TYR A 50 -5.97 -6.88 -3.68
CA TYR A 50 -7.31 -7.21 -3.24
C TYR A 50 -8.21 -5.97 -3.27
N GLN A 51 -9.50 -6.19 -3.55
CA GLN A 51 -10.52 -5.16 -3.55
C GLN A 51 -11.61 -5.51 -2.52
N PRO A 52 -12.09 -4.52 -1.74
CA PRO A 52 -13.20 -4.74 -0.82
C PRO A 52 -14.51 -4.95 -1.58
N ASN A 53 -15.36 -5.88 -1.12
CA ASN A 53 -16.67 -6.18 -1.74
C ASN A 53 -17.86 -6.07 -0.76
N GLY A 54 -17.69 -5.37 0.36
CA GLY A 54 -18.70 -5.23 1.40
C GLY A 54 -18.91 -6.47 2.28
N LYS A 55 -18.34 -7.63 1.91
CA LYS A 55 -18.34 -8.87 2.71
C LYS A 55 -16.93 -9.33 3.10
N GLY A 56 -15.92 -8.52 2.82
CA GLY A 56 -14.50 -8.85 2.96
C GLY A 56 -13.73 -8.36 1.73
N PHE A 57 -12.77 -9.17 1.28
CA PHE A 57 -11.90 -8.85 0.15
C PHE A 57 -11.92 -9.97 -0.88
N TYR A 58 -11.88 -9.60 -2.16
CA TYR A 58 -11.60 -10.56 -3.24
C TYR A 58 -10.29 -10.19 -3.94
N LYS A 59 -9.58 -11.20 -4.44
CA LYS A 59 -8.36 -10.99 -5.23
C LYS A 59 -8.76 -10.36 -6.57
N SER A 60 -8.31 -9.13 -6.80
CA SER A 60 -8.58 -8.39 -8.03
C SER A 60 -7.61 -8.80 -9.13
N HIS A 61 -6.30 -8.69 -8.86
CA HIS A 61 -5.24 -9.02 -9.82
C HIS A 61 -3.90 -9.21 -9.10
N THR A 62 -2.88 -9.62 -9.85
CA THR A 62 -1.48 -9.59 -9.41
C THR A 62 -0.79 -8.46 -10.15
N THR A 63 -0.15 -7.56 -9.42
CA THR A 63 0.65 -6.48 -10.01
C THR A 63 2.13 -6.78 -9.89
N VAL A 64 2.89 -6.28 -10.85
CA VAL A 64 4.35 -6.29 -10.87
C VAL A 64 4.80 -4.84 -10.91
N THR A 65 5.51 -4.40 -9.89
CA THR A 65 6.05 -3.05 -9.82
C THR A 65 7.55 -3.12 -10.14
N PRO A 66 7.99 -2.69 -11.34
CA PRO A 66 9.39 -2.67 -11.72
C PRO A 66 10.23 -1.79 -10.79
N TYR A 67 11.53 -2.09 -10.69
CA TYR A 67 12.44 -1.33 -9.82
C TYR A 67 12.43 0.17 -10.13
N GLU A 68 12.37 0.54 -11.41
CA GLU A 68 12.32 1.94 -11.88
C GLU A 68 11.10 2.68 -11.35
N ILE A 69 10.00 1.98 -11.11
CA ILE A 69 8.79 2.52 -10.49
C ILE A 69 8.91 2.51 -8.97
N LEU A 70 9.49 1.46 -8.38
CA LEU A 70 9.72 1.38 -6.93
C LEU A 70 10.57 2.56 -6.42
N VAL A 71 11.62 2.94 -7.16
CA VAL A 71 12.47 4.10 -6.79
C VAL A 71 11.72 5.43 -6.86
N ASP A 72 10.72 5.53 -7.74
CA ASP A 72 9.88 6.73 -7.92
C ASP A 72 8.67 6.76 -6.98
N CYS A 73 8.47 5.70 -6.19
CA CYS A 73 7.38 5.56 -5.25
C CYS A 73 7.85 5.65 -3.79
N MET A 74 6.90 5.92 -2.92
CA MET A 74 6.99 5.68 -1.49
C MET A 74 5.84 4.78 -1.07
N PHE A 75 6.10 3.92 -0.09
CA PHE A 75 5.13 2.93 0.38
C PHE A 75 4.92 3.11 1.87
N HIS A 76 3.69 3.38 2.29
CA HIS A 76 3.28 3.42 3.69
C HIS A 76 2.31 2.27 3.95
N VAL A 77 2.59 1.43 4.94
CA VAL A 77 1.90 0.15 5.16
C VAL A 77 1.25 0.13 6.53
N GLU A 78 -0.02 -0.27 6.56
CA GLU A 78 -0.83 -0.39 7.77
C GLU A 78 -1.50 -1.76 7.81
N GLU A 79 -1.53 -2.38 8.99
CA GLU A 79 -2.25 -3.64 9.19
C GLU A 79 -3.76 -3.39 9.22
N VAL A 80 -4.52 -4.26 8.57
CA VAL A 80 -5.99 -4.24 8.61
C VAL A 80 -6.44 -5.21 9.69
N ASN A 81 -6.80 -4.70 10.87
CA ASN A 81 -7.39 -5.53 11.92
C ASN A 81 -8.81 -6.00 11.50
N HIS A 82 -9.13 -7.25 11.83
CA HIS A 82 -10.31 -8.02 11.38
C HIS A 82 -11.71 -7.44 11.68
N ASN A 83 -11.83 -6.24 12.24
CA ASN A 83 -13.11 -5.58 12.54
C ASN A 83 -13.39 -4.37 11.64
N GLY A 84 -12.90 -4.40 10.41
CA GLY A 84 -13.09 -3.31 9.45
C GLY A 84 -14.53 -3.15 8.99
N GLU A 85 -15.41 -2.59 9.83
CA GLU A 85 -16.16 -1.45 9.33
C GLU A 85 -15.11 -0.54 8.67
N ASP A 86 -15.29 -0.27 7.38
CA ASP A 86 -14.55 0.77 6.66
C ASP A 86 -15.41 2.02 6.79
N PRO A 87 -15.38 2.75 7.94
CA PRO A 87 -16.06 4.01 7.98
C PRO A 87 -15.31 4.88 6.99
N CYS A 88 -15.99 5.31 5.94
CA CYS A 88 -15.59 6.43 5.08
C CYS A 88 -15.48 7.75 5.88
N THR A 89 -14.77 7.74 7.00
CA THR A 89 -14.51 8.80 7.98
C THR A 89 -12.99 8.89 8.09
N ASP A 90 -12.26 9.58 7.22
CA ASP A 90 -12.52 10.86 6.59
C ASP A 90 -11.63 10.94 5.36
N LYS A 91 -12.18 11.30 4.19
CA LYS A 91 -11.35 11.80 3.08
C LYS A 91 -10.43 12.95 3.53
N GLY A 92 -10.85 13.71 4.54
CA GLY A 92 -10.04 14.75 5.19
C GLY A 92 -8.86 14.22 6.02
N LYS A 93 -8.99 13.06 6.69
CA LYS A 93 -7.87 12.43 7.42
C LYS A 93 -6.89 11.81 6.44
N GLU A 94 -7.38 11.16 5.39
CA GLU A 94 -6.52 10.67 4.30
C GLU A 94 -5.80 11.85 3.64
N ALA A 95 -6.48 12.94 3.27
CA ALA A 95 -5.84 14.13 2.70
C ALA A 95 -4.77 14.73 3.63
N ARG A 96 -5.04 14.84 4.94
CA ARG A 96 -4.04 15.33 5.92
C ARG A 96 -2.87 14.36 6.11
N LEU A 97 -3.13 13.05 6.11
CA LEU A 97 -2.08 12.04 6.16
C LEU A 97 -1.19 12.14 4.91
N LEU A 98 -1.79 12.27 3.73
CA LEU A 98 -1.08 12.46 2.47
C LEU A 98 -0.26 13.74 2.48
N GLU A 99 -0.82 14.88 2.92
CA GLU A 99 -0.08 16.14 3.08
C GLU A 99 1.14 15.98 4.01
N ARG A 100 1.00 15.24 5.11
CA ARG A 100 2.13 14.97 6.02
C ARG A 100 3.19 14.10 5.34
N LEU A 101 2.79 13.03 4.67
CA LEU A 101 3.72 12.13 3.98
C LEU A 101 4.47 12.85 2.84
N PHE A 102 3.80 13.73 2.09
CA PHE A 102 4.48 14.57 1.10
C PHE A 102 5.52 15.50 1.75
N LYS A 103 5.20 16.12 2.90
CA LYS A 103 6.11 17.02 3.62
C LYS A 103 7.32 16.29 4.22
N GLU A 104 7.10 15.17 4.92
CA GLU A 104 8.16 14.41 5.61
C GLU A 104 9.24 13.90 4.65
N HIS A 105 8.86 13.64 3.40
CA HIS A 105 9.76 13.11 2.38
C HIS A 105 10.22 14.16 1.37
N GLY A 106 10.05 15.46 1.68
CA GLY A 106 10.59 16.57 0.89
C GLY A 106 9.95 16.76 -0.48
N LEU A 107 8.75 16.21 -0.70
CA LEU A 107 7.99 16.37 -1.93
C LEU A 107 7.21 17.69 -1.85
N LYS A 108 7.90 18.81 -2.14
CA LYS A 108 7.29 20.14 -2.33
C LYS A 108 6.47 20.17 -3.59
#